data_AF-A0A1R1B795-F1
#
_entry.id   AF-A0A1R1B795-F1
#
_cell.length_a   1.000
_cell.length_b   1.000
_cell.length_c   1.000
_cell.angle_alpha   90.00
_cell.angle_beta   90.00
_cell.angle_gamma   90.00
#
_symmetry.space_group_name_H-M   'P 1'
#
loop_
_entity.id
_entity.type
_entity.pdbx_description
1 polymer ?
#
loop_
_entity_poly.entity_id
_entity_poly.type
_entity_poly.pdbx_seq_one_letter_code
_entity_poly.pdbx_strand_id
1 'polypeptide(L)'
;MKSLRYALGDFAHNFHEFNEKFDTLYNHFEIIASAHADEEIDHIAEGDEVVIAFEKRIFNDAHYLFAQNVAIKLKGHFSGLNTTDDFIYFASTGNDYIDYSITMRKTMDQELFYRCFPETKELDNEFENKLNELKQLDVSKQVDYWLEQLIKNTHNTDKFIITRCLKESYHAFEALEANEYALVPELLSRIEHEANKDTLNAEAYLDLSVYVTALRFIQQLDNKDVDSLIAIINKLESCNIEDRRLKDSHEHMLVDFKKYMDYLA
;
A
#
# COMPACT_ATOMS: atom_id res chain seq x y z
N MET A 1 25.62 9.86 21.79
CA MET A 1 25.09 8.49 22.02
C MET A 1 25.23 7.72 20.72
N LYS A 2 25.86 6.54 20.72
CA LYS A 2 25.85 5.64 19.56
C LYS A 2 24.51 4.91 19.59
N SER A 3 23.60 5.19 18.66
CA SER A 3 22.40 4.36 18.47
C SER A 3 22.86 2.96 18.09
N LEU A 4 22.63 1.97 18.95
CA LEU A 4 22.68 0.57 18.52
C LEU A 4 21.57 0.41 17.48
N ARG A 5 21.95 0.41 16.21
CA ARG A 5 21.07 -0.05 15.13
C ARG A 5 21.15 -1.57 15.19
N TYR A 6 20.15 -2.19 15.78
CA TYR A 6 19.99 -3.64 15.69
C TYR A 6 19.60 -3.94 14.25
N ALA A 7 20.47 -4.60 13.50
CA ALA A 7 20.05 -5.24 12.25
C ALA A 7 19.35 -6.57 12.61
N LEU A 8 18.32 -6.96 11.84
CA LEU A 8 17.63 -8.25 11.99
C LEU A 8 18.59 -9.46 12.00
N GLY A 9 19.81 -9.31 11.44
CA GLY A 9 20.87 -10.32 11.44
C GLY A 9 21.85 -10.28 12.62
N ASP A 10 21.72 -9.33 13.57
CA ASP A 10 22.62 -9.19 14.72
C ASP A 10 22.30 -10.15 15.87
N PHE A 11 21.23 -10.94 15.75
CA PHE A 11 20.90 -11.97 16.73
C PHE A 11 21.78 -13.20 16.51
N ALA A 12 22.49 -13.63 17.57
CA ALA A 12 23.36 -14.82 17.58
C ALA A 12 22.62 -16.16 17.31
N HIS A 13 21.29 -16.11 17.19
CA HIS A 13 20.43 -17.22 16.81
C HIS A 13 19.64 -16.81 15.57
N ASN A 14 20.30 -16.85 14.41
CA ASN A 14 19.59 -17.09 13.16
C ASN A 14 19.13 -18.53 13.21
N PHE A 15 17.82 -18.77 13.09
CA PHE A 15 17.22 -20.09 13.18
C PHE A 15 17.55 -20.98 11.95
N HIS A 16 18.82 -21.07 11.56
CA HIS A 16 19.31 -22.02 10.55
C HIS A 16 19.40 -23.46 11.08
N GLU A 17 18.94 -23.73 12.31
CA GLU A 17 18.91 -25.06 12.93
C GLU A 17 17.48 -25.58 13.13
N PHE A 18 16.59 -25.36 12.17
CA PHE A 18 15.33 -26.10 12.18
C PHE A 18 15.52 -27.53 11.64
N ASN A 19 14.62 -28.43 12.01
CA ASN A 19 14.65 -29.82 11.56
C ASN A 19 14.20 -29.96 10.09
N GLU A 20 14.46 -31.12 9.46
CA GLU A 20 14.09 -31.40 8.06
C GLU A 20 12.64 -31.02 7.69
N LYS A 21 11.69 -31.08 8.64
CA LYS A 21 10.28 -30.73 8.37
C LYS A 21 10.11 -29.23 8.17
N PHE A 22 10.83 -28.40 8.91
CA PHE A 22 10.80 -26.95 8.71
C PHE A 22 11.52 -26.57 7.43
N ASP A 23 12.69 -27.15 7.13
CA ASP A 23 13.38 -26.89 5.86
C ASP A 23 12.51 -27.23 4.66
N THR A 24 11.76 -28.34 4.75
CA THR A 24 10.79 -28.72 3.71
C THR A 24 9.66 -27.68 3.60
N LEU A 25 9.10 -27.21 4.73
CA LEU A 25 8.06 -26.18 4.74
C LEU A 25 8.57 -24.83 4.22
N TYR A 26 9.77 -24.43 4.63
CA TYR A 26 10.43 -23.21 4.20
C TYR A 26 10.75 -23.26 2.71
N ASN A 27 11.30 -24.37 2.20
CA ASN A 27 11.52 -24.54 0.77
C ASN A 27 10.22 -24.52 -0.04
N HIS A 28 9.14 -25.14 0.45
CA HIS A 28 7.84 -25.03 -0.20
C HIS A 28 7.30 -23.60 -0.16
N PHE A 29 7.48 -22.89 0.95
CA PHE A 29 7.11 -21.47 1.06
C PHE A 29 7.91 -20.61 0.07
N GLU A 30 9.23 -20.78 -0.02
CA GLU A 30 10.10 -20.07 -0.98
C GLU A 30 9.71 -20.39 -2.42
N ILE A 31 9.37 -21.65 -2.74
CA ILE A 31 8.88 -22.04 -4.06
C ILE A 31 7.53 -21.38 -4.37
N ILE A 32 6.60 -21.35 -3.41
CA ILE A 32 5.31 -20.68 -3.55
C ILE A 32 5.51 -19.17 -3.72
N ALA A 33 6.29 -18.53 -2.85
CA ALA A 33 6.60 -17.11 -2.90
C ALA A 33 7.29 -16.70 -4.22
N SER A 34 8.20 -17.54 -4.73
CA SER A 34 8.88 -17.30 -6.02
C SER A 34 8.01 -17.64 -7.25
N ALA A 35 7.03 -18.53 -7.12
CA ALA A 35 6.08 -18.86 -8.18
C ALA A 35 4.92 -17.86 -8.28
N HIS A 36 4.55 -17.22 -7.17
CA HIS A 36 3.43 -16.27 -7.08
C HIS A 36 3.80 -14.81 -7.28
N ALA A 37 5.04 -14.51 -7.71
CA ALA A 37 5.36 -13.17 -8.22
C ALA A 37 4.44 -12.74 -9.38
N ASP A 38 3.71 -13.68 -10.01
CA ASP A 38 2.78 -13.42 -11.12
C ASP A 38 1.37 -14.06 -11.00
N GLU A 39 1.00 -14.82 -9.94
CA GLU A 39 -0.30 -15.53 -9.87
C GLU A 39 -1.13 -15.30 -8.60
N GLU A 40 -2.43 -15.10 -8.81
CA GLU A 40 -3.49 -14.77 -7.85
C GLU A 40 -3.65 -15.79 -6.72
N ILE A 41 -4.06 -15.33 -5.53
CA ILE A 41 -4.22 -16.17 -4.33
C ILE A 41 -5.71 -16.26 -4.01
N ASP A 42 -6.27 -17.46 -4.18
CA ASP A 42 -7.71 -17.71 -4.17
C ASP A 42 -8.37 -17.88 -2.80
N HIS A 43 -7.65 -17.69 -1.68
CA HIS A 43 -8.20 -17.96 -0.35
C HIS A 43 -7.94 -16.82 0.63
N ILE A 44 -8.87 -15.88 0.65
CA ILE A 44 -8.91 -14.75 1.58
C ILE A 44 -10.10 -14.93 2.54
N ALA A 45 -9.94 -14.58 3.81
CA ALA A 45 -11.03 -14.65 4.79
C ALA A 45 -12.01 -13.47 4.60
N GLU A 46 -13.28 -13.67 4.97
CA GLU A 46 -14.33 -12.65 4.89
C GLU A 46 -13.97 -11.48 5.85
N GLY A 47 -13.45 -10.38 5.27
CA GLY A 47 -12.89 -9.22 5.99
C GLY A 47 -11.48 -8.80 5.54
N ASP A 48 -10.76 -9.70 4.89
CA ASP A 48 -9.42 -9.45 4.36
C ASP A 48 -9.44 -9.05 2.87
N GLU A 49 -10.54 -9.25 2.14
CA GLU A 49 -10.58 -9.14 0.66
C GLU A 49 -10.21 -7.75 0.12
N VAL A 50 -10.73 -6.67 0.72
CA VAL A 50 -10.47 -5.30 0.24
C VAL A 50 -9.07 -4.84 0.61
N VAL A 51 -8.61 -5.12 1.84
CA VAL A 51 -7.25 -4.75 2.27
C VAL A 51 -6.22 -5.57 1.50
N ILE A 52 -6.40 -6.89 1.35
CA ILE A 52 -5.44 -7.80 0.68
C ILE A 52 -5.37 -7.59 -0.83
N ALA A 53 -6.48 -7.34 -1.53
CA ALA A 53 -6.46 -7.06 -2.97
C ALA A 53 -5.70 -5.76 -3.31
N PHE A 54 -5.72 -4.77 -2.40
CA PHE A 54 -5.07 -3.48 -2.59
C PHE A 54 -3.62 -3.43 -2.11
N GLU A 55 -3.36 -3.98 -0.94
CA GLU A 55 -2.02 -4.10 -0.38
C GLU A 55 -1.10 -4.96 -1.27
N LYS A 56 -1.65 -5.90 -2.04
CA LYS A 56 -0.99 -6.64 -3.14
C LYS A 56 -0.57 -5.82 -4.35
N ARG A 57 -1.30 -4.74 -4.65
CA ARG A 57 -1.08 -3.90 -5.85
C ARG A 57 -0.21 -2.69 -5.54
N ILE A 58 -0.22 -2.20 -4.30
CA ILE A 58 0.67 -1.12 -3.83
C ILE A 58 2.04 -1.67 -3.43
N PHE A 59 2.07 -2.83 -2.77
CA PHE A 59 3.30 -3.56 -2.45
C PHE A 59 3.29 -4.84 -3.26
N ASN A 60 4.24 -4.95 -4.18
CA ASN A 60 4.27 -5.88 -5.31
C ASN A 60 4.32 -7.39 -4.97
N ASP A 61 3.85 -7.84 -3.81
CA ASP A 61 4.13 -9.19 -3.32
C ASP A 61 3.11 -9.82 -2.36
N ALA A 62 2.16 -9.11 -1.74
CA ALA A 62 1.31 -9.66 -0.65
C ALA A 62 2.04 -10.34 0.53
N HIS A 63 3.34 -10.56 0.45
CA HIS A 63 4.11 -11.45 1.32
C HIS A 63 4.09 -10.91 2.75
N TYR A 64 4.06 -9.60 2.90
CA TYR A 64 3.96 -8.97 4.21
C TYR A 64 2.62 -9.25 4.90
N LEU A 65 1.52 -9.39 4.17
CA LEU A 65 0.22 -9.75 4.73
C LEU A 65 0.21 -11.17 5.25
N PHE A 66 0.84 -12.09 4.53
CA PHE A 66 1.04 -13.45 5.04
C PHE A 66 1.88 -13.44 6.30
N ALA A 67 3.01 -12.74 6.28
CA ALA A 67 3.87 -12.61 7.45
C ALA A 67 3.10 -12.01 8.64
N GLN A 68 2.31 -10.96 8.40
CA GLN A 68 1.46 -10.32 9.40
C GLN A 68 0.42 -11.28 9.96
N ASN A 69 -0.34 -11.97 9.10
CA ASN A 69 -1.37 -12.91 9.51
C ASN A 69 -0.79 -14.10 10.28
N VAL A 70 0.38 -14.59 9.89
CA VAL A 70 1.12 -15.61 10.62
C VAL A 70 1.51 -15.08 12.00
N ALA A 71 2.08 -13.88 12.10
CA ALA A 71 2.46 -13.28 13.38
C ALA A 71 1.26 -13.08 14.31
N ILE A 72 0.13 -12.61 13.79
CA ILE A 72 -1.13 -12.45 14.56
C ILE A 72 -1.63 -13.80 15.07
N LYS A 73 -1.62 -14.85 14.24
CA LYS A 73 -2.01 -16.20 14.67
C LYS A 73 -1.06 -16.76 15.73
N LEU A 74 0.26 -16.58 15.55
CA LEU A 74 1.27 -17.02 16.50
C LEU A 74 1.17 -16.30 17.85
N LYS A 75 0.69 -15.05 17.90
CA LYS A 75 0.43 -14.31 19.14
C LYS A 75 -0.34 -15.13 20.17
N GLY A 76 -1.37 -15.85 19.72
CA GLY A 76 -2.20 -16.70 20.61
C GLY A 76 -1.46 -17.88 21.23
N HIS A 77 -0.29 -18.24 20.70
CA HIS A 77 0.51 -19.39 21.14
C HIS A 77 1.72 -18.99 22.02
N PHE A 78 2.03 -17.70 22.15
CA PHE A 78 3.18 -17.25 22.94
C PHE A 78 2.99 -17.40 24.46
N SER A 79 1.78 -17.70 24.93
CA SER A 79 1.53 -18.02 26.35
C SER A 79 2.33 -19.24 26.85
N GLY A 80 2.79 -20.10 25.94
CA GLY A 80 3.69 -21.22 26.25
C GLY A 80 5.17 -20.84 26.40
N LEU A 81 5.54 -19.59 26.11
CA LEU A 81 6.90 -19.09 26.23
C LEU A 81 7.10 -18.37 27.57
N ASN A 82 8.31 -18.45 28.15
CA ASN A 82 8.66 -17.69 29.36
C ASN A 82 9.05 -16.25 28.97
N THR A 83 8.04 -15.41 28.70
CA THR A 83 8.22 -14.04 28.20
C THR A 83 8.21 -12.99 29.31
N THR A 84 8.77 -11.81 29.03
CA THR A 84 8.64 -10.61 29.87
C THR A 84 7.61 -9.64 29.25
N ASP A 85 7.29 -8.56 29.98
CA ASP A 85 6.41 -7.48 29.49
C ASP A 85 7.02 -6.68 28.31
N ASP A 86 8.32 -6.86 28.05
CA ASP A 86 9.06 -6.27 26.92
C ASP A 86 9.36 -7.31 25.83
N PHE A 87 8.68 -8.46 25.84
CA PHE A 87 8.79 -9.42 24.75
C PHE A 87 8.17 -8.84 23.48
N ILE A 88 9.00 -8.73 22.44
CA ILE A 88 8.62 -8.19 21.14
C ILE A 88 8.55 -9.36 20.15
N TYR A 89 7.45 -9.39 19.40
CA TYR A 89 7.32 -10.20 18.19
C TYR A 89 6.69 -9.32 17.12
N PHE A 90 7.10 -9.50 15.87
CA PHE A 90 6.52 -8.82 14.74
C PHE A 90 6.75 -9.62 13.45
N ALA A 91 6.00 -9.28 12.41
CA ALA A 91 6.25 -9.79 11.07
C ALA A 91 7.34 -8.95 10.39
N SER A 92 8.39 -9.58 9.87
CA SER A 92 9.39 -8.90 9.04
C SER A 92 9.26 -9.34 7.59
N THR A 93 9.39 -8.38 6.70
CA THR A 93 9.36 -8.54 5.24
C THR A 93 10.76 -8.49 4.63
N GLY A 94 11.78 -8.16 5.45
CA GLY A 94 13.12 -7.84 4.96
C GLY A 94 13.24 -6.45 4.33
N ASN A 95 12.14 -5.69 4.24
CA ASN A 95 12.14 -4.29 3.84
C ASN A 95 11.88 -3.42 5.07
N ASP A 96 12.95 -2.79 5.58
CA ASP A 96 12.88 -1.93 6.76
C ASP A 96 11.77 -0.88 6.66
N TYR A 97 11.54 -0.28 5.47
CA TYR A 97 10.53 0.76 5.31
C TYR A 97 9.12 0.21 5.58
N ILE A 98 8.77 -0.93 4.96
CA ILE A 98 7.48 -1.62 5.18
C ILE A 98 7.38 -2.15 6.61
N ASP A 99 8.50 -2.62 7.17
CA ASP A 99 8.52 -3.17 8.52
C ASP A 99 8.18 -2.10 9.56
N TYR A 100 8.86 -0.94 9.51
CA TYR A 100 8.60 0.18 10.42
C TYR A 100 7.27 0.88 10.14
N SER A 101 6.85 1.00 8.88
CA SER A 101 5.66 1.77 8.49
C SER A 101 4.36 0.99 8.62
N ILE A 102 4.40 -0.35 8.52
CA ILE A 102 3.22 -1.22 8.51
C ILE A 102 3.35 -2.38 9.49
N THR A 103 4.25 -3.34 9.24
CA THR A 103 4.09 -4.66 9.87
C THR A 103 4.38 -4.63 11.37
N MET A 104 5.39 -3.90 11.83
CA MET A 104 5.67 -3.73 13.26
C MET A 104 4.48 -3.08 13.97
N ARG A 105 3.92 -2.01 13.38
CA ARG A 105 2.78 -1.28 13.95
C ARG A 105 1.51 -2.11 14.02
N LYS A 106 1.28 -3.00 13.05
CA LYS A 106 0.10 -3.89 13.01
C LYS A 106 0.26 -5.16 13.86
N THR A 107 1.48 -5.56 14.23
CA THR A 107 1.73 -6.83 14.95
C THR A 107 2.18 -6.64 16.41
N MET A 108 2.90 -5.56 16.71
CA MET A 108 3.31 -5.21 18.07
C MET A 108 2.17 -4.50 18.82
N ASP A 109 2.22 -4.56 20.15
CA ASP A 109 1.44 -3.64 20.97
C ASP A 109 1.92 -2.20 20.75
N GLN A 110 0.99 -1.25 20.61
CA GLN A 110 1.30 0.13 20.24
C GLN A 110 2.15 0.85 21.30
N GLU A 111 1.86 0.64 22.59
CA GLU A 111 2.64 1.27 23.65
C GLU A 111 4.03 0.66 23.73
N LEU A 112 4.17 -0.66 23.57
CA LEU A 112 5.48 -1.30 23.43
C LEU A 112 6.26 -0.75 22.22
N PHE A 113 5.62 -0.61 21.07
CA PHE A 113 6.23 -0.01 19.88
C PHE A 113 6.74 1.40 20.14
N TYR A 114 5.96 2.26 20.79
CA TYR A 114 6.42 3.61 21.16
C TYR A 114 7.47 3.64 22.26
N ARG A 115 7.56 2.63 23.14
CA ARG A 115 8.71 2.51 24.05
C ARG A 115 9.99 2.20 23.29
N CYS A 116 9.90 1.38 22.25
CA CYS A 116 11.04 1.05 21.39
C CYS A 116 11.44 2.20 20.46
N PHE A 117 10.45 2.93 19.93
CA PHE A 117 10.62 4.01 18.95
C PHE A 117 9.86 5.27 19.41
N PRO A 118 10.35 5.96 20.45
CA PRO A 118 9.64 7.09 21.05
C PRO A 118 9.43 8.26 20.09
N GLU A 119 10.38 8.51 19.18
CA GLU A 119 10.27 9.53 18.13
C GLU A 119 9.10 9.26 17.18
N THR A 120 8.75 8.00 16.94
CA THR A 120 7.66 7.63 16.05
C THR A 120 6.31 8.05 16.59
N LYS A 121 6.15 8.11 17.92
CA LYS A 121 4.93 8.63 18.55
C LYS A 121 4.67 10.09 18.19
N GLU A 122 5.72 10.91 18.16
CA GLU A 122 5.62 12.32 17.78
C GLU A 122 5.27 12.47 16.30
N LEU A 123 5.91 11.67 15.44
CA LEU A 123 5.65 11.64 14.00
C LEU A 123 4.23 11.17 13.65
N ASP A 124 3.69 10.19 14.39
CA ASP A 124 2.32 9.74 14.20
C ASP A 124 1.32 10.81 14.64
N ASN A 125 1.58 11.48 15.77
CA ASN A 125 0.76 12.62 16.18
C ASN A 125 0.80 13.75 15.14
N GLU A 126 1.95 14.00 14.53
CA GLU A 126 2.06 14.96 13.43
C GLU A 126 1.22 14.55 12.21
N PHE A 127 1.29 13.27 11.82
CA PHE A 127 0.49 12.74 10.72
C PHE A 127 -1.01 12.85 11.00
N GLU A 128 -1.45 12.46 12.20
CA GLU A 128 -2.85 12.57 12.63
C GLU A 128 -3.33 14.02 12.66
N ASN A 129 -2.51 14.95 13.17
CA ASN A 129 -2.83 16.37 13.11
C ASN A 129 -3.00 16.82 11.66
N LYS A 130 -2.15 16.35 10.75
CA LYS A 130 -2.29 16.69 9.33
C LYS A 130 -3.56 16.13 8.72
N LEU A 131 -3.91 14.88 9.03
CA LEU A 131 -5.18 14.29 8.59
C LEU A 131 -6.37 15.14 9.07
N ASN A 132 -6.33 15.59 10.32
CA ASN A 132 -7.40 16.42 10.88
C ASN A 132 -7.47 17.82 10.25
N GLU A 133 -6.33 18.42 9.90
CA GLU A 133 -6.29 19.67 9.11
C GLU A 133 -6.92 19.48 7.72
N LEU A 134 -6.55 18.41 7.01
CA LEU A 134 -7.01 18.15 5.64
C LEU A 134 -8.50 17.84 5.60
N LYS A 135 -9.06 17.17 6.61
CA LYS A 135 -10.50 16.92 6.74
C LYS A 135 -11.35 18.21 6.77
N GLN A 136 -10.75 19.36 7.10
CA GLN A 136 -11.45 20.66 7.05
C GLN A 136 -11.47 21.29 5.65
N LEU A 137 -10.73 20.72 4.69
CA LEU A 137 -10.68 21.18 3.31
C LEU A 137 -11.73 20.46 2.46
N ASP A 138 -12.11 21.09 1.36
CA ASP A 138 -12.88 20.43 0.31
C ASP A 138 -12.09 19.27 -0.33
N VAL A 139 -12.83 18.30 -0.88
CA VAL A 139 -12.27 17.06 -1.44
C VAL A 139 -11.20 17.35 -2.52
N SER A 140 -11.43 18.33 -3.39
CA SER A 140 -10.46 18.72 -4.43
C SER A 140 -9.11 19.10 -3.83
N LYS A 141 -9.10 19.92 -2.77
CA LYS A 141 -7.83 20.30 -2.09
C LYS A 141 -7.17 19.14 -1.37
N GLN A 142 -7.94 18.21 -0.82
CA GLN A 142 -7.40 16.99 -0.22
C GLN A 142 -6.71 16.12 -1.28
N VAL A 143 -7.36 15.95 -2.44
CA VAL A 143 -6.79 15.25 -3.61
C VAL A 143 -5.50 15.91 -4.07
N ASP A 144 -5.50 17.24 -4.27
CA ASP A 144 -4.29 17.99 -4.66
C ASP A 144 -3.13 17.77 -3.69
N TYR A 145 -3.40 17.79 -2.39
CA TYR A 145 -2.38 17.58 -1.37
C TYR A 145 -1.78 16.17 -1.47
N TRP A 146 -2.62 15.13 -1.51
CA TRP A 146 -2.14 13.75 -1.53
C TRP A 146 -1.44 13.39 -2.83
N LEU A 147 -1.90 13.92 -3.98
CA LEU A 147 -1.18 13.81 -5.25
C LEU A 147 0.22 14.37 -5.14
N GLU A 148 0.38 15.57 -4.56
CA GLU A 148 1.69 16.16 -4.37
C GLU A 148 2.57 15.25 -3.49
N GLN A 149 2.03 14.65 -2.44
CA GLN A 149 2.77 13.69 -1.61
C GLN A 149 3.16 12.41 -2.36
N LEU A 150 2.30 11.90 -3.25
CA LEU A 150 2.52 10.63 -3.96
C LEU A 150 3.45 10.80 -5.17
N ILE A 151 3.32 11.92 -5.89
CA ILE A 151 4.01 12.16 -7.15
C ILE A 151 5.36 12.83 -6.94
N LYS A 152 5.40 13.87 -6.11
CA LYS A 152 6.62 14.68 -5.95
C LYS A 152 7.59 14.12 -4.93
N ASN A 153 7.19 13.10 -4.17
CA ASN A 153 8.05 12.42 -3.20
C ASN A 153 8.95 11.35 -3.84
N THR A 154 9.46 11.60 -5.04
CA THR A 154 10.29 10.65 -5.81
C THR A 154 11.60 10.25 -5.11
N HIS A 155 12.07 11.08 -4.18
CA HIS A 155 13.34 10.91 -3.49
C HIS A 155 13.18 10.56 -2.00
N ASN A 156 11.96 10.29 -1.54
CA ASN A 156 11.67 9.98 -0.13
C ASN A 156 12.37 10.97 0.81
N THR A 157 12.02 12.26 0.68
CA THR A 157 12.65 13.32 1.48
C THR A 157 11.74 13.79 2.61
N ASP A 158 12.32 14.26 3.71
CA ASP A 158 11.59 14.78 4.88
C ASP A 158 10.74 16.05 4.58
N LYS A 159 10.71 16.52 3.34
CA LYS A 159 9.79 17.58 2.90
C LYS A 159 8.35 17.11 2.80
N PHE A 160 8.14 15.82 2.52
CA PHE A 160 6.83 15.22 2.35
C PHE A 160 6.43 14.47 3.60
N ILE A 161 5.17 14.61 4.01
CA ILE A 161 4.69 14.06 5.27
C ILE A 161 4.72 12.53 5.27
N ILE A 162 4.50 11.91 4.10
CA ILE A 162 4.54 10.45 3.96
C ILE A 162 5.91 9.92 4.41
N THR A 163 7.00 10.39 3.81
CA THR A 163 8.35 9.95 4.22
C THR A 163 8.69 10.41 5.62
N ARG A 164 8.49 11.70 5.93
CA ARG A 164 8.90 12.27 7.22
C ARG A 164 8.28 11.53 8.40
N CYS A 165 7.01 11.14 8.27
CA CYS A 165 6.26 10.44 9.32
C CYS A 165 6.34 8.91 9.20
N LEU A 166 7.25 8.37 8.39
CA LEU A 166 7.44 6.93 8.16
C LEU A 166 6.12 6.23 7.75
N LYS A 167 5.39 6.86 6.83
CA LYS A 167 4.16 6.36 6.23
C LYS A 167 4.40 5.90 4.80
N GLU A 168 3.43 5.18 4.28
CA GLU A 168 3.40 4.66 2.92
C GLU A 168 2.37 5.37 2.07
N SER A 169 2.48 5.24 0.74
CA SER A 169 1.45 5.70 -0.20
C SER A 169 0.05 5.16 0.15
N TYR A 170 -0.03 3.96 0.71
CA TYR A 170 -1.25 3.37 1.26
C TYR A 170 -2.01 4.32 2.22
N HIS A 171 -1.30 4.99 3.13
CA HIS A 171 -1.92 5.88 4.11
C HIS A 171 -2.51 7.14 3.47
N ALA A 172 -1.97 7.58 2.33
CA ALA A 172 -2.57 8.66 1.55
C ALA A 172 -3.87 8.22 0.89
N PHE A 173 -3.94 6.99 0.41
CA PHE A 173 -5.17 6.43 -0.16
C PHE A 173 -6.24 6.16 0.91
N GLU A 174 -5.89 5.66 2.10
CA GLU A 174 -6.81 5.58 3.24
C GLU A 174 -7.37 6.96 3.62
N ALA A 175 -6.52 7.99 3.62
CA ALA A 175 -6.95 9.35 3.91
C ALA A 175 -7.92 9.89 2.84
N LEU A 176 -7.75 9.50 1.58
CA LEU A 176 -8.68 9.83 0.50
C LEU A 176 -10.00 9.05 0.63
N GLU A 177 -9.93 7.75 0.94
CA GLU A 177 -11.09 6.87 1.16
C GLU A 177 -12.05 7.42 2.22
N ALA A 178 -11.55 8.14 3.22
CA ALA A 178 -12.37 8.79 4.24
C ALA A 178 -13.37 9.84 3.68
N ASN A 179 -13.23 10.27 2.42
CA ASN A 179 -14.20 11.11 1.72
C ASN A 179 -15.34 10.30 1.05
N GLU A 180 -15.26 8.96 1.11
CA GLU A 180 -16.23 8.01 0.59
C GLU A 180 -16.65 8.35 -0.86
N TYR A 181 -17.94 8.24 -1.18
CA TYR A 181 -18.48 8.50 -2.52
C TYR A 181 -18.31 9.96 -2.99
N ALA A 182 -18.06 10.92 -2.09
CA ALA A 182 -17.83 12.32 -2.48
C ALA A 182 -16.53 12.50 -3.29
N LEU A 183 -15.62 11.52 -3.22
CA LEU A 183 -14.37 11.49 -3.98
C LEU A 183 -14.56 11.10 -5.46
N VAL A 184 -15.58 10.29 -5.77
CA VAL A 184 -15.82 9.76 -7.12
C VAL A 184 -15.93 10.85 -8.19
N PRO A 185 -16.84 11.85 -8.08
CA PRO A 185 -17.01 12.86 -9.13
C PRO A 185 -15.74 13.71 -9.33
N GLU A 186 -14.98 13.95 -8.26
CA GLU A 186 -13.72 14.68 -8.32
C GLU A 186 -12.66 13.89 -9.11
N LEU A 187 -12.49 12.61 -8.80
CA LEU A 187 -11.53 11.75 -9.50
C LEU A 187 -11.93 11.53 -10.96
N LEU A 188 -13.21 11.26 -11.25
CA LEU A 188 -13.69 11.08 -12.63
C LEU A 188 -13.47 12.34 -13.48
N SER A 189 -13.75 13.53 -12.94
CA SER A 189 -13.50 14.80 -13.62
C SER A 189 -12.02 14.99 -13.97
N ARG A 190 -11.11 14.63 -13.06
CA ARG A 190 -9.66 14.72 -13.30
C ARG A 190 -9.17 13.69 -14.31
N ILE A 191 -9.64 12.45 -14.22
CA ILE A 191 -9.31 11.40 -15.18
C ILE A 191 -9.80 11.79 -16.57
N GLU A 192 -11.03 12.30 -16.68
CA GLU A 192 -11.58 12.80 -17.94
C GLU A 192 -10.75 13.97 -18.49
N HIS A 193 -10.33 14.91 -17.64
CA HIS A 193 -9.46 16.01 -18.03
C HIS A 193 -8.13 15.52 -18.61
N GLU A 194 -7.47 14.57 -17.94
CA GLU A 194 -6.22 13.97 -18.42
C GLU A 194 -6.42 13.19 -19.72
N ALA A 195 -7.46 12.35 -19.80
CA ALA A 195 -7.79 11.58 -20.99
C ALA A 195 -8.20 12.46 -22.19
N ASN A 196 -8.60 13.70 -21.95
CA ASN A 196 -8.95 14.68 -22.97
C ASN A 196 -7.73 15.39 -23.60
N LYS A 197 -6.52 15.19 -23.08
CA LYS A 197 -5.30 15.79 -23.66
C LYS A 197 -4.95 15.11 -24.99
N ASP A 198 -4.52 15.90 -25.97
CA ASP A 198 -4.11 15.41 -27.30
C ASP A 198 -2.90 14.47 -27.24
N THR A 199 -2.09 14.57 -26.18
CA THR A 199 -0.91 13.74 -25.96
C THR A 199 -0.72 13.53 -24.47
N LEU A 200 -0.56 12.26 -24.08
CA LEU A 200 -0.28 11.88 -22.70
C LEU A 200 1.23 11.83 -22.49
N ASN A 201 1.73 12.70 -21.61
CA ASN A 201 3.13 12.68 -21.17
C ASN A 201 3.28 11.83 -19.90
N ALA A 202 4.52 11.63 -19.45
CA ALA A 202 4.82 10.80 -18.26
C ALA A 202 4.11 11.27 -16.99
N GLU A 203 3.91 12.59 -16.83
CA GLU A 203 3.21 13.17 -15.69
C GLU A 203 1.72 12.83 -15.71
N ALA A 204 1.05 12.98 -16.86
CA ALA A 204 -0.35 12.58 -17.03
C ALA A 204 -0.57 11.09 -16.75
N TYR A 205 0.40 10.23 -17.11
CA TYR A 205 0.34 8.80 -16.77
C TYR A 205 0.39 8.54 -15.27
N LEU A 206 1.26 9.26 -14.57
CA LEU A 206 1.41 9.11 -13.13
C LEU A 206 0.15 9.61 -12.41
N ASP A 207 -0.39 10.75 -12.84
CA ASP A 207 -1.65 11.30 -12.35
C ASP A 207 -2.80 10.29 -12.54
N LEU A 208 -3.00 9.80 -13.77
CA LEU A 208 -4.01 8.79 -14.09
C LEU A 208 -3.88 7.52 -13.24
N SER A 209 -2.66 7.06 -13.02
CA SER A 209 -2.38 5.89 -12.17
C SER A 209 -2.81 6.14 -10.72
N VAL A 210 -2.51 7.31 -10.16
CA VAL A 210 -2.91 7.68 -8.80
C VAL A 210 -4.43 7.84 -8.71
N TYR A 211 -5.07 8.51 -9.66
CA TYR A 211 -6.53 8.71 -9.65
C TYR A 211 -7.29 7.40 -9.68
N VAL A 212 -6.91 6.48 -10.56
CA VAL A 212 -7.58 5.19 -10.61
C VAL A 212 -7.24 4.32 -9.42
N THR A 213 -6.02 4.38 -8.90
CA THR A 213 -5.72 3.72 -7.63
C THR A 213 -6.62 4.24 -6.52
N ALA A 214 -6.84 5.56 -6.41
CA ALA A 214 -7.74 6.15 -5.42
C ALA A 214 -9.21 5.77 -5.63
N LEU A 215 -9.72 5.72 -6.87
CA LEU A 215 -11.09 5.28 -7.16
C LEU A 215 -11.34 3.85 -6.66
N ARG A 216 -10.32 3.01 -6.72
CA ARG A 216 -10.45 1.62 -6.31
C ARG A 216 -10.59 1.42 -4.79
N PHE A 217 -10.21 2.40 -3.98
CA PHE A 217 -10.49 2.39 -2.54
C PHE A 217 -11.98 2.66 -2.24
N ILE A 218 -12.75 3.11 -3.23
CA ILE A 218 -14.18 3.39 -3.06
C ILE A 218 -14.95 2.12 -3.40
N GLN A 219 -15.49 1.44 -2.38
CA GLN A 219 -16.03 0.07 -2.50
C GLN A 219 -17.27 -0.07 -3.40
N GLN A 220 -17.93 1.02 -3.82
CA GLN A 220 -19.11 0.96 -4.69
C GLN A 220 -19.19 2.18 -5.62
N LEU A 221 -18.99 1.95 -6.91
CA LEU A 221 -19.33 2.90 -7.98
C LEU A 221 -20.75 2.60 -8.47
N ASP A 222 -21.51 3.63 -8.83
CA ASP A 222 -22.81 3.41 -9.47
C ASP A 222 -22.64 3.10 -10.97
N ASN A 223 -23.71 2.63 -11.63
CA ASN A 223 -23.65 2.28 -13.05
C ASN A 223 -23.22 3.47 -13.94
N LYS A 224 -23.55 4.70 -13.54
CA LYS A 224 -23.21 5.90 -14.33
C LYS A 224 -21.73 6.23 -14.20
N ASP A 225 -21.14 6.03 -13.03
CA ASP A 225 -19.72 6.19 -12.80
C ASP A 225 -18.92 5.12 -13.57
N VAL A 226 -19.41 3.87 -13.54
CA VAL A 226 -18.88 2.75 -14.33
C VAL A 226 -18.93 3.06 -15.83
N ASP A 227 -20.07 3.53 -16.34
CA ASP A 227 -20.22 3.93 -17.75
C ASP A 227 -19.25 5.07 -18.13
N SER A 228 -19.05 6.02 -17.22
CA SER A 228 -18.11 7.14 -17.41
C SER A 228 -16.66 6.64 -17.50
N LEU A 229 -16.27 5.70 -16.63
CA LEU A 229 -14.96 5.04 -16.68
C LEU A 229 -14.76 4.25 -17.97
N ILE A 230 -15.77 3.52 -18.44
CA ILE A 230 -15.70 2.79 -19.71
C ILE A 230 -15.45 3.76 -20.87
N ALA A 231 -16.17 4.89 -20.91
CA ALA A 231 -15.99 5.89 -21.94
C ALA A 231 -14.57 6.48 -21.94
N ILE A 232 -14.02 6.75 -20.75
CA ILE A 232 -12.64 7.21 -20.55
C ILE A 232 -11.64 6.16 -21.02
N ILE A 233 -11.81 4.88 -20.65
CA ILE A 233 -10.91 3.79 -21.04
C ILE A 233 -10.85 3.68 -22.56
N ASN A 234 -12.02 3.62 -23.21
CA ASN A 234 -12.11 3.56 -24.68
C ASN A 234 -11.41 4.75 -25.34
N LYS A 235 -11.45 5.93 -24.69
CA LYS A 235 -10.72 7.10 -25.17
C LYS A 235 -9.21 6.91 -25.03
N LEU A 236 -8.74 6.49 -23.85
CA LEU A 236 -7.33 6.24 -23.58
C LEU A 236 -6.74 5.20 -24.56
N GLU A 237 -7.49 4.14 -24.89
CA GLU A 237 -7.08 3.14 -25.89
C GLU A 237 -6.84 3.73 -27.29
N SER A 238 -7.54 4.82 -27.62
CA SER A 238 -7.42 5.51 -28.90
C SER A 238 -6.35 6.61 -28.90
N CYS A 239 -5.77 6.94 -27.74
CA CYS A 239 -4.76 8.00 -27.62
C CYS A 239 -3.46 7.59 -28.32
N ASN A 240 -2.89 8.53 -29.08
CA ASN A 240 -1.58 8.33 -29.69
C ASN A 240 -0.47 8.55 -28.64
N ILE A 241 0.45 7.60 -28.54
CA ILE A 241 1.58 7.66 -27.61
C ILE A 241 2.85 7.77 -28.41
N GLU A 242 3.39 8.98 -28.48
CA GLU A 242 4.60 9.25 -29.26
C GLU A 242 5.86 8.69 -28.60
N ASP A 243 5.90 8.65 -27.26
CA ASP A 243 7.03 8.10 -26.52
C ASP A 243 6.92 6.57 -26.39
N ARG A 244 7.79 5.86 -27.08
CA ARG A 244 7.88 4.40 -27.02
C ARG A 244 8.05 3.86 -25.60
N ARG A 245 8.69 4.61 -24.68
CA ARG A 245 8.86 4.21 -23.28
C ARG A 245 7.55 4.27 -22.49
N LEU A 246 6.64 5.16 -22.88
CA LEU A 246 5.32 5.29 -22.24
C LEU A 246 4.32 4.29 -22.79
N LYS A 247 4.58 3.69 -23.95
CA LYS A 247 3.69 2.70 -24.57
C LYS A 247 3.49 1.47 -23.67
N ASP A 248 4.57 0.92 -23.14
CA ASP A 248 4.49 -0.25 -22.26
C ASP A 248 3.75 0.07 -20.94
N SER A 249 4.01 1.25 -20.36
CA SER A 249 3.29 1.74 -19.17
C SER A 249 1.81 1.97 -19.44
N HIS A 250 1.46 2.47 -20.61
CA HIS A 250 0.07 2.68 -21.02
C HIS A 250 -0.66 1.35 -21.20
N GLU A 251 -0.04 0.39 -21.87
CA GLU A 251 -0.62 -0.95 -22.04
C GLU A 251 -0.86 -1.62 -20.68
N HIS A 252 0.08 -1.51 -19.74
CA HIS A 252 -0.10 -1.99 -18.37
C HIS A 252 -1.25 -1.28 -17.64
N MET A 253 -1.29 0.06 -17.71
CA MET A 253 -2.38 0.84 -17.11
C MET A 253 -3.75 0.41 -17.65
N LEU A 254 -3.89 0.25 -18.96
CA LEU A 254 -5.15 -0.17 -19.58
C LEU A 254 -5.56 -1.58 -19.13
N VAL A 255 -4.61 -2.52 -19.06
CA VAL A 255 -4.87 -3.86 -18.51
C VAL A 255 -5.38 -3.76 -17.07
N ASP A 256 -4.73 -2.93 -16.26
CA ASP A 256 -5.11 -2.71 -14.87
C ASP A 256 -6.49 -2.06 -14.73
N PHE A 257 -6.83 -1.10 -15.58
CA PHE A 257 -8.15 -0.46 -15.60
C PHE A 257 -9.22 -1.48 -15.99
N LYS A 258 -8.99 -2.28 -17.03
CA LYS A 258 -9.94 -3.33 -17.47
C LYS A 258 -10.19 -4.36 -16.38
N LYS A 259 -9.13 -4.86 -15.73
CA LYS A 259 -9.26 -5.77 -14.58
C LYS A 259 -10.10 -5.15 -13.45
N TYR A 260 -9.97 -3.84 -13.22
CA TYR A 260 -10.80 -3.16 -12.23
C TYR A 260 -12.26 -3.07 -12.68
N MET A 261 -12.52 -2.79 -13.96
CA MET A 261 -13.88 -2.79 -14.51
C MET A 261 -14.55 -4.16 -14.41
N ASP A 262 -13.81 -5.24 -14.68
CA ASP A 262 -14.30 -6.61 -14.56
C ASP A 262 -14.68 -6.97 -13.12
N TYR A 263 -13.99 -6.40 -12.12
CA TYR A 263 -14.33 -6.57 -10.70
C TYR A 263 -15.61 -5.81 -10.30
N LEU A 264 -15.93 -4.72 -10.98
CA LEU A 264 -17.13 -3.91 -10.69
C LEU A 264 -18.42 -4.44 -11.35
N ALA A 265 -18.31 -5.37 -12.31
CA ALA A 265 -19.42 -5.90 -13.12
C ALA A 265 -20.04 -7.17 -12.53
#